data_AF-A0A4Q9M9R6-F1
#
_entry.id   AF-A0A4Q9M9R6-F1
#
_cell.length_a   1.000
_cell.length_b   1.000
_cell.length_c   1.000
_cell.angle_alpha   90.00
_cell.angle_beta   90.00
_cell.angle_gamma   90.00
#
_symmetry.space_group_name_H-M   'P 1'
#
loop_
_entity.id
_entity.type
_entity.pdbx_description
1 polymer ?
#
loop_
_entity_poly.entity_id
_entity_poly.type
_entity_poly.pdbx_seq_one_letter_code
_entity_poly.pdbx_strand_id
1 'polypeptide(L)'
;MIPVPFVYNPSDDGTDENLLILLHGLGDTQVPFGKLGRQLHLPQTATLALRAPEQIPFLYEHAFQWYTSFDPLGELIDRPNPTPALDLMSKVVEHLTKDCRWPPHRIHLFGFAQGGSVAAEFALKYWRSELSLHQKSLPSSDAPSGSDASEHASRAFGSIVSVSGPLLSYPTLSRPCPTPFLIFHRPPPAESALAPDAVTALRKGFTKVEEVKMKGEGMPRSKEEFEPIMRFWSKHLGRRQMEGLYEVMSGMAVPPHEAR
;
A
#
# COMPACT_ATOMS: atom_id res chain seq x y z
N MET A 1 2.05 15.14 17.24
CA MET A 1 2.17 13.69 17.43
C MET A 1 0.87 13.06 16.99
N ILE A 2 0.89 12.07 16.09
CA ILE A 2 -0.32 11.35 15.66
C ILE A 2 -0.58 10.28 16.74
N PRO A 3 -1.66 10.38 17.54
CA PRO A 3 -1.87 9.47 18.67
C PRO A 3 -2.50 8.15 18.18
N VAL A 4 -1.79 7.44 17.30
CA VAL A 4 -2.19 6.11 16.81
C VAL A 4 -1.15 5.08 17.27
N PRO A 5 -1.56 4.00 17.93
CA PRO A 5 -0.64 2.90 18.18
C PRO A 5 -0.21 2.23 16.88
N PHE A 6 1.08 1.99 16.75
CA PHE A 6 1.69 1.38 15.58
C PHE A 6 2.81 0.42 15.98
N VAL A 7 3.20 -0.45 15.05
CA VAL A 7 4.43 -1.24 15.12
C VAL A 7 5.27 -0.90 13.91
N TYR A 8 6.48 -0.39 14.13
CA TYR A 8 7.48 -0.15 13.10
C TYR A 8 8.54 -1.26 13.15
N ASN A 9 8.87 -1.83 12.00
CA ASN A 9 10.07 -2.64 11.85
C ASN A 9 10.95 -2.02 10.75
N PRO A 10 12.23 -1.71 11.02
CA PRO A 10 13.17 -1.33 9.98
C PRO A 10 13.43 -2.51 9.03
N SER A 11 14.01 -2.25 7.86
CA SER A 11 14.44 -3.30 6.95
C SER A 11 15.55 -4.16 7.57
N ASP A 12 15.59 -5.45 7.22
CA ASP A 12 16.60 -6.38 7.73
C ASP A 12 18.02 -6.06 7.22
N ASP A 13 18.13 -5.38 6.08
CA ASP A 13 19.39 -4.97 5.46
C ASP A 13 19.86 -3.56 5.89
N GLY A 14 19.13 -2.93 6.81
CA GLY A 14 19.44 -1.60 7.35
C GLY A 14 19.26 -0.44 6.36
N THR A 15 18.72 -0.71 5.17
CA THR A 15 18.41 0.29 4.15
C THR A 15 16.90 0.41 3.95
N ASP A 16 16.29 1.41 4.56
CA ASP A 16 14.87 1.71 4.41
C ASP A 16 14.62 2.47 3.09
N GLU A 17 14.60 1.75 1.96
CA GLU A 17 14.32 2.31 0.62
C GLU A 17 12.83 2.34 0.28
N ASN A 18 12.07 1.40 0.86
CA ASN A 18 10.63 1.28 0.70
C ASN A 18 9.97 1.24 2.09
N LEU A 19 8.72 1.70 2.16
CA LEU A 19 7.88 1.61 3.34
C LEU A 19 6.59 0.87 3.00
N LEU A 20 6.32 -0.25 3.67
CA LEU A 20 5.07 -0.98 3.56
C LEU A 20 4.16 -0.67 4.76
N ILE A 21 3.07 0.05 4.51
CA ILE A 21 2.03 0.32 5.51
C ILE A 21 1.05 -0.86 5.54
N LEU A 22 0.82 -1.40 6.73
CA LEU A 22 0.02 -2.61 6.97
C LEU A 22 -1.27 -2.27 7.72
N LEU A 23 -2.41 -2.63 7.14
CA LEU A 23 -3.74 -2.33 7.66
C LEU A 23 -4.50 -3.63 7.97
N HIS A 24 -4.78 -3.87 9.26
CA HIS A 24 -5.39 -5.11 9.74
C HIS A 24 -6.89 -5.22 9.38
N GLY A 25 -7.46 -6.42 9.54
CA GLY A 25 -8.89 -6.67 9.34
C GLY A 25 -9.75 -6.24 10.53
N LEU A 26 -11.07 -6.32 10.37
CA LEU A 26 -12.03 -6.04 11.45
C LEU A 26 -11.75 -6.93 12.67
N GLY A 27 -11.77 -6.33 13.86
CA GLY A 27 -11.63 -7.04 15.13
C GLY A 27 -10.20 -7.33 15.56
N ASP A 28 -9.21 -6.92 14.76
CA ASP A 28 -7.80 -7.15 15.05
C ASP A 28 -7.12 -5.89 15.60
N THR A 29 -5.80 -5.97 15.80
CA THR A 29 -4.89 -4.88 16.15
C THR A 29 -3.73 -4.82 15.17
N GLN A 30 -2.88 -3.81 15.33
CA GLN A 30 -1.63 -3.69 14.59
C GLN A 30 -0.59 -4.79 14.92
N VAL A 31 -0.72 -5.48 16.05
CA VAL A 31 0.36 -6.35 16.58
C VAL A 31 0.60 -7.58 15.69
N PRO A 32 -0.42 -8.36 15.28
CA PRO A 32 -0.21 -9.48 14.35
C PRO A 32 0.32 -9.01 12.99
N PHE A 33 -0.15 -7.86 12.50
CA PHE A 33 0.34 -7.29 11.24
C PHE A 33 1.78 -6.80 11.34
N GLY A 34 2.21 -6.29 12.51
CA GLY A 34 3.61 -5.98 12.78
C GLY A 34 4.51 -7.23 12.72
N LYS A 35 4.02 -8.38 13.18
CA LYS A 35 4.73 -9.68 13.04
C LYS A 35 4.75 -10.15 11.59
N LEU A 36 3.63 -10.04 10.89
CA LEU A 36 3.55 -10.36 9.45
C LEU A 36 4.58 -9.55 8.67
N GLY A 37 4.63 -8.22 8.87
CA GLY A 37 5.58 -7.35 8.21
C GLY A 37 7.03 -7.81 8.36
N ARG A 38 7.42 -8.23 9.56
CA ARG A 38 8.75 -8.80 9.83
C ARG A 38 8.99 -10.14 9.12
N GLN A 39 7.98 -11.00 9.04
CA GLN A 39 8.09 -12.33 8.41
C GLN A 39 8.14 -12.29 6.88
N LEU A 40 7.72 -11.19 6.25
CA LEU A 40 7.78 -11.05 4.79
C LEU A 40 9.21 -10.95 4.27
N HIS A 41 10.17 -10.51 5.09
CA HIS A 41 11.58 -10.34 4.74
C HIS A 41 11.78 -9.63 3.38
N LEU A 42 11.03 -8.54 3.17
CA LEU A 42 11.10 -7.77 1.93
C LEU A 42 12.43 -6.99 1.88
N PRO A 43 13.15 -7.02 0.74
CA PRO A 43 14.44 -6.34 0.61
C PRO A 43 14.24 -4.83 0.70
N GLN A 44 15.14 -4.15 1.43
CA GLN A 44 15.18 -2.71 1.62
C GLN A 44 13.81 -2.10 1.96
N THR A 45 13.01 -2.79 2.76
CA THR A 45 11.62 -2.40 3.04
C THR A 45 11.36 -2.38 4.54
N ALA A 46 11.15 -1.18 5.09
CA ALA A 46 10.58 -1.02 6.42
C ALA A 46 9.08 -1.34 6.39
N THR A 47 8.53 -1.74 7.54
CA THR A 47 7.08 -1.99 7.70
C THR A 47 6.50 -1.13 8.81
N LEU A 48 5.30 -0.61 8.58
CA LEU A 48 4.54 0.19 9.54
C LEU A 48 3.12 -0.36 9.65
N ALA A 49 2.86 -1.15 10.69
CA ALA A 49 1.52 -1.62 11.00
C ALA A 49 0.77 -0.62 11.87
N LEU A 50 -0.40 -0.18 11.40
CA LEU A 50 -1.23 0.81 12.06
C LEU A 50 -2.44 0.16 12.72
N ARG A 51 -2.83 0.64 13.89
CA ARG A 51 -4.08 0.24 14.52
C ARG A 51 -5.22 1.08 13.97
N ALA A 52 -6.36 0.45 13.72
CA ALA A 52 -7.56 1.16 13.32
C ALA A 52 -8.02 2.16 14.43
N PRO A 53 -8.67 3.27 14.04
CA PRO A 53 -8.95 4.38 14.95
C PRO A 53 -10.07 4.09 15.96
N GLU A 54 -10.97 3.16 15.66
CA GLU A 54 -12.16 2.90 16.49
C GLU A 54 -12.05 1.55 17.18
N GLN A 55 -12.29 1.52 18.49
CA GLN A 55 -12.47 0.27 19.22
C GLN A 55 -13.90 -0.24 19.00
N ILE A 56 -14.06 -1.55 18.78
CA ILE A 56 -15.38 -2.16 18.67
C ILE A 56 -16.06 -2.11 20.05
N PRO A 57 -17.26 -1.53 20.17
CA PRO A 57 -17.98 -1.48 21.44
C PRO A 57 -18.30 -2.86 22.00
N PHE A 58 -18.38 -2.97 23.33
CA PHE A 58 -18.85 -4.15 24.06
C PHE A 58 -18.03 -5.44 23.93
N LEU A 59 -16.87 -5.42 23.27
CA LEU A 59 -15.92 -6.53 23.27
C LEU A 59 -14.94 -6.40 24.44
N TYR A 60 -14.71 -7.50 25.15
CA TYR A 60 -13.70 -7.59 26.22
C TYR A 60 -12.27 -7.54 25.67
N GLU A 61 -12.09 -8.00 24.44
CA GLU A 61 -10.80 -8.01 23.76
C GLU A 61 -10.49 -6.64 23.14
N HIS A 62 -9.19 -6.35 22.97
CA HIS A 62 -8.71 -5.19 22.24
C HIS A 62 -8.94 -5.36 20.74
N ALA A 63 -10.19 -5.20 20.30
CA ALA A 63 -10.62 -5.36 18.93
C ALA A 63 -10.93 -4.00 18.29
N PHE A 64 -10.34 -3.72 17.12
CA PHE A 64 -10.47 -2.42 16.46
C PHE A 64 -11.06 -2.57 15.05
N GLN A 65 -11.65 -1.48 14.58
CA GLN A 65 -12.27 -1.39 13.26
C GLN A 65 -11.88 -0.08 12.57
N TRP A 66 -11.77 -0.15 11.24
CA TRP A 66 -11.48 1.03 10.41
C TRP A 66 -12.73 1.84 10.09
N TYR A 67 -13.86 1.15 10.06
CA TYR A 67 -15.19 1.69 9.90
C TYR A 67 -16.21 0.71 10.49
N THR A 68 -17.36 1.23 10.88
CA THR A 68 -18.45 0.41 11.40
C THR A 68 -19.01 -0.49 10.29
N SER A 69 -18.95 -1.81 10.47
CA SER A 69 -19.49 -2.81 9.52
C SER A 69 -20.88 -3.32 9.88
N PHE A 70 -21.28 -3.20 11.15
CA PHE A 70 -22.54 -3.74 11.64
C PHE A 70 -23.35 -2.64 12.32
N ASP A 71 -24.65 -2.64 12.09
CA ASP A 71 -25.57 -1.80 12.85
C ASP A 71 -25.79 -2.35 14.28
N PRO A 72 -26.53 -1.65 15.16
CA PRO A 72 -26.79 -2.13 16.52
C PRO A 72 -27.57 -3.45 16.60
N LEU A 73 -28.20 -3.91 15.51
CA LEU A 73 -28.90 -5.18 15.43
C LEU A 73 -27.98 -6.32 14.94
N GLY A 74 -26.76 -6.00 14.52
CA GLY A 74 -25.79 -6.95 13.99
C GLY A 74 -25.90 -7.17 12.48
N GLU A 75 -26.69 -6.34 11.78
CA GLU A 75 -26.85 -6.44 10.33
C GLU A 75 -25.72 -5.70 9.60
N LEU A 76 -25.30 -6.23 8.45
CA LEU A 76 -24.26 -5.61 7.64
C LEU A 76 -24.71 -4.27 7.07
N ILE A 77 -23.89 -3.25 7.29
CA ILE A 77 -24.08 -1.92 6.70
C ILE A 77 -23.64 -1.96 5.24
N ASP A 78 -24.56 -1.71 4.32
CA ASP A 78 -24.31 -1.71 2.86
C ASP A 78 -23.28 -0.64 2.44
N ARG A 79 -23.36 0.56 3.03
CA ARG A 79 -22.46 1.69 2.73
C ARG A 79 -21.80 2.23 4.00
N PRO A 80 -20.77 1.53 4.54
CA PRO A 80 -20.10 1.97 5.74
C PRO A 80 -19.32 3.26 5.49
N ASN A 81 -19.07 4.02 6.56
CA ASN A 81 -18.35 5.30 6.48
C ASN A 81 -16.85 5.14 6.83
N PRO A 82 -15.92 5.17 5.86
CA PRO A 82 -14.49 5.04 6.12
C PRO A 82 -13.81 6.34 6.56
N THR A 83 -14.54 7.45 6.73
CA THR A 83 -13.94 8.78 7.00
C THR A 83 -12.94 8.80 8.15
N PRO A 84 -13.21 8.19 9.33
CA PRO A 84 -12.24 8.17 10.44
C PRO A 84 -10.90 7.53 10.04
N ALA A 85 -10.94 6.40 9.32
CA ALA A 85 -9.75 5.74 8.80
C ALA A 85 -9.02 6.59 7.74
N LEU A 86 -9.76 7.19 6.81
CA LEU A 86 -9.17 8.02 5.76
C LEU A 86 -8.53 9.29 6.31
N ASP A 87 -9.04 9.86 7.39
CA ASP A 87 -8.46 11.04 8.04
C ASP A 87 -7.22 10.69 8.86
N LEU A 88 -7.21 9.53 9.52
CA LEU A 88 -6.01 8.98 10.13
C LEU A 88 -4.92 8.75 9.07
N MET A 89 -5.25 8.08 7.97
CA MET A 89 -4.31 7.82 6.87
C MET A 89 -3.78 9.12 6.25
N SER A 90 -4.64 10.14 6.08
CA SER A 90 -4.20 11.46 5.61
C SER A 90 -3.14 12.06 6.53
N LYS A 91 -3.36 12.05 7.85
CA LYS A 91 -2.37 12.56 8.83
C LYS A 91 -1.07 11.75 8.81
N VAL A 92 -1.17 10.42 8.76
CA VAL A 92 0.00 9.53 8.75
C VAL A 92 0.84 9.76 7.50
N VAL A 93 0.24 9.72 6.31
CA VAL A 93 0.98 9.92 5.06
C VAL A 93 1.51 11.35 4.92
N GLU A 94 0.78 12.36 5.40
CA GLU A 94 1.29 13.73 5.46
C GLU A 94 2.56 13.82 6.31
N HIS A 95 2.57 13.21 7.51
CA HIS A 95 3.75 13.17 8.36
C HIS A 95 4.90 12.39 7.72
N LEU A 96 4.62 11.22 7.14
CA LEU A 96 5.62 10.39 6.48
C LEU A 96 6.28 11.12 5.30
N THR A 97 5.50 11.84 4.51
CA THR A 97 5.99 12.54 3.31
C THR A 97 6.68 13.87 3.63
N LYS A 98 6.14 14.66 4.56
CA LYS A 98 6.67 15.98 4.90
C LYS A 98 7.81 15.94 5.92
N ASP A 99 7.65 15.16 6.99
CA ASP A 99 8.57 15.17 8.12
C ASP A 99 9.58 14.02 8.03
N CYS A 100 9.12 12.81 7.69
CA CYS A 100 9.98 11.65 7.52
C CYS A 100 10.60 11.53 6.12
N ARG A 101 10.23 12.42 5.19
CA ARG A 101 10.75 12.51 3.82
C ARG A 101 10.58 11.25 2.96
N TRP A 102 9.61 10.39 3.28
CA TRP A 102 9.26 9.27 2.42
C TRP A 102 8.62 9.77 1.12
N PRO A 103 9.22 9.53 -0.06
CA PRO A 103 8.58 9.88 -1.31
C PRO A 103 7.37 8.95 -1.56
N PRO A 104 6.23 9.46 -2.06
CA PRO A 104 5.01 8.65 -2.21
C PRO A 104 5.19 7.35 -3.00
N HIS A 105 6.00 7.37 -4.07
CA HIS A 105 6.26 6.20 -4.91
C HIS A 105 7.09 5.10 -4.22
N ARG A 106 7.62 5.34 -3.01
CA ARG A 106 8.27 4.34 -2.14
C ARG A 106 7.39 3.89 -0.99
N ILE A 107 6.17 4.43 -0.87
CA ILE A 107 5.18 3.99 0.09
C ILE A 107 4.26 2.99 -0.60
N HIS A 108 4.15 1.80 0.00
CA HIS A 108 3.31 0.70 -0.44
C HIS A 108 2.25 0.42 0.62
N LEU A 109 1.07 -0.05 0.20
CA LEU A 109 -0.02 -0.38 1.11
C LEU A 109 -0.33 -1.88 1.03
N PHE A 110 -0.54 -2.51 2.18
CA PHE A 110 -1.10 -3.85 2.28
C PHE A 110 -2.25 -3.83 3.27
N GLY A 111 -3.38 -4.41 2.91
CA GLY A 111 -4.54 -4.47 3.79
C GLY A 111 -5.36 -5.74 3.65
N PHE A 112 -5.96 -6.17 4.75
CA PHE A 112 -6.87 -7.31 4.81
C PHE A 112 -8.30 -6.87 5.12
N ALA A 113 -9.28 -7.39 4.38
CA ALA A 113 -10.70 -7.07 4.55
C ALA A 113 -10.92 -5.55 4.66
N GLN A 114 -11.38 -5.04 5.82
CA GLN A 114 -11.51 -3.60 6.06
C GLN A 114 -10.22 -2.81 5.77
N GLY A 115 -9.06 -3.31 6.20
CA GLY A 115 -7.78 -2.66 5.92
C GLY A 115 -7.47 -2.60 4.42
N GLY A 116 -7.86 -3.62 3.65
CA GLY A 116 -7.72 -3.64 2.19
C GLY A 116 -8.61 -2.59 1.52
N SER A 117 -9.86 -2.46 2.00
CA SER A 117 -10.79 -1.42 1.58
C SER A 117 -10.26 -0.02 1.89
N VAL A 118 -9.73 0.21 3.09
CA VAL A 118 -9.10 1.49 3.46
C VAL A 118 -7.90 1.81 2.58
N ALA A 119 -7.04 0.83 2.29
CA ALA A 119 -5.89 1.04 1.40
C ALA A 119 -6.35 1.53 0.01
N ALA A 120 -7.39 0.88 -0.54
CA ALA A 120 -7.94 1.24 -1.84
C ALA A 120 -8.60 2.63 -1.83
N GLU A 121 -9.50 2.89 -0.88
CA GLU A 121 -10.20 4.18 -0.74
C GLU A 121 -9.23 5.33 -0.50
N PHE A 122 -8.22 5.11 0.35
CA PHE A 122 -7.24 6.12 0.67
C PHE A 122 -6.36 6.45 -0.54
N ALA A 123 -5.92 5.44 -1.31
CA ALA A 123 -5.15 5.69 -2.53
C ALA A 123 -5.93 6.51 -3.56
N LEU A 124 -7.24 6.29 -3.70
CA LEU A 124 -8.08 7.11 -4.57
C LEU A 124 -8.27 8.53 -4.01
N LYS A 125 -8.48 8.69 -2.70
CA LYS A 125 -8.56 10.01 -2.02
C LYS A 125 -7.26 10.80 -2.22
N TYR A 126 -6.11 10.15 -2.04
CA TYR A 126 -4.79 10.73 -2.25
C TYR A 126 -4.62 11.17 -3.70
N TRP A 127 -4.93 10.28 -4.66
CA TRP A 127 -4.80 10.58 -6.08
C TRP A 127 -5.70 11.73 -6.56
N ARG A 128 -6.94 11.84 -6.06
CA ARG A 128 -7.81 13.01 -6.33
C ARG A 128 -7.15 14.31 -5.90
N SER A 129 -6.49 14.30 -4.75
CA SER A 129 -5.80 15.46 -4.22
C SER A 129 -4.61 15.84 -5.11
N GLU A 130 -3.85 14.85 -5.59
CA GLU A 130 -2.74 15.09 -6.54
C GLU A 130 -3.20 15.63 -7.89
N LEU A 131 -4.28 15.08 -8.45
CA LEU A 131 -4.88 15.61 -9.69
C LEU A 131 -5.30 17.07 -9.52
N SER A 132 -5.91 17.40 -8.38
CA SER A 132 -6.35 18.77 -8.06
C SER A 132 -5.17 19.74 -7.92
N LEU A 133 -4.07 19.29 -7.33
CA LEU A 133 -2.84 20.09 -7.21
C LEU A 133 -2.20 20.32 -8.59
N HIS A 134 -2.09 19.27 -9.40
CA HIS A 134 -1.53 19.36 -10.74
C HIS A 134 -2.34 20.32 -11.64
N GLN A 135 -3.67 20.30 -11.52
CA GLN A 135 -4.53 21.21 -12.27
C GLN A 135 -4.34 22.67 -11.86
N LYS A 136 -4.10 22.94 -10.57
CA LYS A 136 -3.82 24.29 -10.07
C LYS A 136 -2.43 24.80 -10.43
N SER A 137 -1.47 23.91 -10.66
CA SER A 137 -0.09 24.27 -11.04
C SER A 137 0.14 24.47 -12.53
N LEU A 138 -0.85 24.13 -13.39
CA LEU A 138 -0.76 24.40 -14.82
C LEU A 138 -0.77 25.92 -15.04
N PRO A 139 0.21 26.50 -15.77
CA PRO A 139 0.20 27.91 -16.09
C PRO A 139 -1.06 28.26 -16.87
N SER A 140 -1.71 29.38 -16.53
CA SER A 140 -2.61 30.07 -17.45
C SER A 140 -1.91 30.25 -18.80
N SER A 141 -2.64 30.07 -19.89
CA SER A 141 -2.20 29.85 -21.29
C SER A 141 -1.22 30.87 -21.93
N ASP A 142 -0.61 31.78 -21.18
CA ASP A 142 0.17 32.92 -21.69
C ASP A 142 1.66 32.92 -21.26
N ALA A 143 2.21 31.83 -20.71
CA ALA A 143 3.64 31.78 -20.31
C ALA A 143 4.52 31.03 -21.35
N PRO A 144 5.71 31.56 -21.73
CA PRO A 144 6.58 30.91 -22.69
C PRO A 144 7.15 29.61 -22.10
N SER A 145 7.19 28.58 -22.94
CA SER A 145 7.74 27.25 -22.67
C SER A 145 9.26 27.31 -22.44
N GLY A 146 9.65 27.55 -21.19
CA GLY A 146 10.99 27.31 -20.68
C GLY A 146 11.14 25.84 -20.27
N SER A 147 12.01 25.13 -20.97
CA SER A 147 12.39 23.74 -20.73
C SER A 147 13.18 23.60 -19.44
N ASP A 148 12.48 23.34 -18.33
CA ASP A 148 12.99 22.54 -17.23
C ASP A 148 11.87 21.57 -16.81
N ALA A 149 11.65 20.57 -17.66
CA ALA A 149 10.86 19.39 -17.32
C ALA A 149 11.64 18.55 -16.31
N SER A 150 11.90 19.11 -15.12
CA SER A 150 12.35 18.33 -13.98
C SER A 150 11.27 17.28 -13.76
N GLU A 151 11.68 16.02 -13.87
CA GLU A 151 10.89 14.82 -13.57
C GLU A 151 9.88 15.10 -12.46
N HIS A 152 8.62 15.36 -12.81
CA HIS A 152 7.55 15.33 -11.85
C HIS A 152 7.33 13.86 -11.52
N ALA A 153 8.22 13.32 -10.68
CA ALA A 153 8.16 11.96 -10.19
C ALA A 153 6.72 11.68 -9.77
N SER A 154 6.15 10.60 -10.31
CA SER A 154 4.77 10.22 -10.03
C SER A 154 4.54 10.27 -8.52
N ARG A 155 3.63 11.15 -8.09
CA ARG A 155 3.26 11.27 -6.67
C ARG A 155 2.32 10.15 -6.21
N ALA A 156 2.02 9.20 -7.09
CA ALA A 156 1.22 8.04 -6.72
C ALA A 156 2.01 7.09 -5.80
N PHE A 157 1.30 6.26 -5.05
CA PHE A 157 1.91 5.21 -4.22
C PHE A 157 2.62 4.14 -5.08
N GLY A 158 3.62 3.49 -4.49
CA GLY A 158 4.44 2.48 -5.15
C GLY A 158 3.65 1.24 -5.57
N SER A 159 2.83 0.69 -4.66
CA SER A 159 1.84 -0.35 -4.98
C SER A 159 0.85 -0.57 -3.85
N ILE A 160 -0.25 -1.26 -4.15
CA ILE A 160 -1.27 -1.67 -3.19
C ILE A 160 -1.53 -3.16 -3.33
N VAL A 161 -1.60 -3.86 -2.20
CA VAL A 161 -2.10 -5.23 -2.10
C VAL A 161 -3.31 -5.23 -1.18
N SER A 162 -4.47 -5.60 -1.72
CA SER A 162 -5.68 -5.83 -0.93
C SER A 162 -5.97 -7.33 -0.88
N VAL A 163 -6.17 -7.87 0.33
CA VAL A 163 -6.63 -9.23 0.56
C VAL A 163 -8.10 -9.18 0.97
N SER A 164 -8.99 -9.58 0.07
CA SER A 164 -10.46 -9.60 0.28
C SER A 164 -11.06 -8.25 0.73
N GLY A 165 -10.39 -7.12 0.44
CA GLY A 165 -10.92 -5.78 0.69
C GLY A 165 -11.42 -5.12 -0.61
N PRO A 166 -12.73 -4.95 -0.83
CA PRO A 166 -13.27 -4.25 -2.00
C PRO A 166 -13.15 -2.72 -1.86
N LEU A 167 -13.42 -1.98 -2.93
CA LEU A 167 -13.80 -0.57 -2.79
C LEU A 167 -15.17 -0.47 -2.12
N LEU A 168 -15.33 0.52 -1.23
CA LEU A 168 -16.58 0.82 -0.53
C LEU A 168 -17.44 1.83 -1.30
N SER A 169 -16.79 2.65 -2.12
CA SER A 169 -17.42 3.66 -2.94
C SER A 169 -17.09 3.45 -4.42
N TYR A 170 -18.03 3.82 -5.27
CA TYR A 170 -17.80 3.76 -6.70
C TYR A 170 -16.82 4.88 -7.13
N PRO A 171 -15.74 4.57 -7.86
CA PRO A 171 -14.74 5.57 -8.21
C PRO A 171 -15.24 6.52 -9.30
N THR A 172 -15.29 7.82 -8.99
CA THR A 172 -15.65 8.90 -9.93
C THR A 172 -14.43 9.78 -10.25
N LEU A 173 -13.41 9.21 -10.88
CA LEU A 173 -12.17 9.92 -11.25
C LEU A 173 -12.17 10.32 -12.72
N SER A 174 -11.69 11.53 -13.03
CA SER A 174 -11.42 11.95 -14.41
C SER A 174 -10.25 11.18 -15.02
N ARG A 175 -9.27 10.80 -14.21
CA ARG A 175 -8.11 9.98 -14.58
C ARG A 175 -7.90 8.88 -13.54
N PRO A 176 -7.90 7.59 -13.93
CA PRO A 176 -7.63 6.49 -13.01
C PRO A 176 -6.28 6.62 -12.31
N CYS A 177 -6.19 6.09 -11.10
CA CYS A 177 -4.97 6.10 -10.29
C CYS A 177 -3.90 5.18 -10.92
N PRO A 178 -2.66 5.67 -11.15
CA PRO A 178 -1.62 4.87 -11.80
C PRO A 178 -0.93 3.88 -10.84
N THR A 179 -1.21 3.95 -9.53
CA THR A 179 -0.66 3.00 -8.54
C THR A 179 -1.02 1.56 -8.92
N PRO A 180 -0.03 0.67 -9.09
CA PRO A 180 -0.27 -0.76 -9.29
C PRO A 180 -1.06 -1.36 -8.13
N PHE A 181 -2.13 -2.09 -8.45
CA PHE A 181 -3.02 -2.70 -7.47
C PHE A 181 -3.07 -4.21 -7.69
N LEU A 182 -2.88 -5.00 -6.63
CA LEU A 182 -3.18 -6.43 -6.61
C LEU A 182 -4.36 -6.69 -5.67
N ILE A 183 -5.39 -7.36 -6.19
CA ILE A 183 -6.49 -7.90 -5.38
C ILE A 183 -6.32 -9.41 -5.26
N PHE A 184 -6.03 -9.89 -4.06
CA PHE A 184 -6.09 -11.29 -3.70
C PHE A 184 -7.44 -11.56 -3.05
N HIS A 185 -8.19 -12.57 -3.51
CA HIS A 185 -9.45 -12.90 -2.86
C HIS A 185 -9.80 -14.40 -2.90
N ARG A 186 -10.66 -14.77 -1.95
CA ARG A 186 -11.27 -16.10 -1.85
C ARG A 186 -12.58 -16.08 -2.62
N PRO A 187 -12.77 -16.88 -3.68
CA PRO A 187 -14.04 -16.92 -4.40
C PRO A 187 -15.13 -17.60 -3.55
N PRO A 188 -16.43 -17.47 -3.94
CA PRO A 188 -17.51 -18.21 -3.30
C PRO A 188 -17.20 -19.72 -3.21
N PRO A 189 -17.57 -20.39 -2.10
CA PRO A 189 -18.50 -19.97 -1.05
C PRO A 189 -17.85 -19.31 0.18
N ALA A 190 -16.61 -18.83 0.10
CA ALA A 190 -15.96 -18.19 1.25
C ALA A 190 -16.74 -16.95 1.74
N GLU A 191 -16.84 -16.74 3.06
CA GLU A 191 -17.51 -15.56 3.63
C GLU A 191 -16.87 -14.24 3.19
N SER A 192 -15.56 -14.26 2.97
CA SER A 192 -14.78 -13.10 2.47
C SER A 192 -14.83 -12.95 0.95
N ALA A 193 -15.77 -13.62 0.26
CA ALA A 193 -15.90 -13.52 -1.18
C ALA A 193 -16.34 -12.12 -1.59
N LEU A 194 -15.66 -11.59 -2.61
CA LEU A 194 -16.01 -10.28 -3.14
C LEU A 194 -17.32 -10.35 -3.93
N ALA A 195 -18.06 -9.24 -3.89
CA ALA A 195 -19.20 -9.04 -4.79
C ALA A 195 -18.76 -9.16 -6.27
N PRO A 196 -19.63 -9.65 -7.18
CA PRO A 196 -19.25 -9.91 -8.57
C PRO A 196 -18.67 -8.71 -9.33
N ASP A 197 -19.05 -7.49 -8.95
CA ASP A 197 -18.63 -6.24 -9.57
C ASP A 197 -17.47 -5.54 -8.85
N ALA A 198 -16.99 -6.05 -7.72
CA ALA A 198 -15.95 -5.42 -6.91
C ALA A 198 -14.64 -5.20 -7.69
N VAL A 199 -14.22 -6.19 -8.48
CA VAL A 199 -13.00 -6.08 -9.30
C VAL A 199 -13.21 -5.14 -10.48
N THR A 200 -14.44 -5.08 -11.03
CA THR A 200 -14.80 -4.10 -12.05
C THR A 200 -14.75 -2.67 -11.49
N ALA A 201 -15.21 -2.45 -10.26
CA ALA A 201 -15.07 -1.16 -9.58
C ALA A 201 -13.60 -0.78 -9.40
N LEU A 202 -12.74 -1.71 -8.95
CA LEU A 202 -11.29 -1.48 -8.85
C LEU A 202 -10.67 -1.08 -10.19
N ARG A 203 -11.01 -1.76 -11.28
CA ARG A 203 -10.52 -1.45 -12.64
C ARG A 203 -10.99 -0.09 -13.18
N LYS A 204 -12.05 0.49 -12.61
CA LYS A 204 -12.47 1.86 -12.91
C LYS A 204 -11.68 2.90 -12.11
N GLY A 205 -11.24 2.54 -10.90
CA GLY A 205 -10.45 3.40 -10.03
C GLY A 205 -8.96 3.42 -10.35
N PHE A 206 -8.40 2.29 -10.81
CA PHE A 206 -6.97 2.09 -11.00
C PHE A 206 -6.63 1.65 -12.42
N THR A 207 -5.52 2.16 -12.95
CA THR A 207 -5.03 1.83 -14.31
C THR A 207 -4.52 0.40 -14.42
N LYS A 208 -3.92 -0.13 -13.34
CA LYS A 208 -3.29 -1.46 -13.32
C LYS A 208 -3.84 -2.28 -12.16
N VAL A 209 -4.65 -3.29 -12.45
CA VAL A 209 -5.23 -4.21 -11.46
C VAL A 209 -4.88 -5.64 -11.82
N GLU A 210 -4.04 -6.29 -11.00
CA GLU A 210 -3.79 -7.74 -11.03
C GLU A 210 -4.79 -8.44 -10.09
N GLU A 211 -5.47 -9.49 -10.58
CA GLU A 211 -6.44 -10.26 -9.80
C GLU A 211 -5.91 -11.67 -9.53
N VAL A 212 -5.92 -12.08 -8.26
CA VAL A 212 -5.53 -13.41 -7.81
C VAL A 212 -6.70 -14.06 -7.07
N LYS A 213 -7.15 -15.21 -7.58
CA LYS A 213 -8.22 -16.02 -6.97
C LYS A 213 -7.63 -17.30 -6.43
N MET A 214 -7.79 -17.55 -5.13
CA MET A 214 -7.36 -18.82 -4.53
C MET A 214 -8.40 -19.34 -3.55
N LYS A 215 -8.70 -20.64 -3.62
CA LYS A 215 -9.58 -21.29 -2.64
C LYS A 215 -8.97 -21.23 -1.24
N GLY A 216 -9.81 -21.21 -0.21
CA GLY A 216 -9.39 -21.10 1.18
C GLY A 216 -10.16 -20.00 1.90
N GLU A 217 -9.73 -19.64 3.11
CA GLU A 217 -10.41 -18.68 3.96
C GLU A 217 -9.44 -17.66 4.55
N GLY A 218 -9.90 -16.41 4.64
CA GLY A 218 -9.14 -15.30 5.22
C GLY A 218 -7.81 -15.04 4.52
N MET A 219 -6.84 -14.59 5.32
CA MET A 219 -5.48 -14.25 4.89
C MET A 219 -4.75 -15.42 4.21
N PRO A 220 -3.84 -15.14 3.26
CA PRO A 220 -2.84 -16.11 2.80
C PRO A 220 -2.05 -16.66 3.99
N ARG A 221 -1.79 -17.97 4.01
CA ARG A 221 -1.10 -18.67 5.11
C ARG A 221 0.12 -19.46 4.66
N SER A 222 0.15 -19.88 3.40
CA SER A 222 1.24 -20.69 2.87
C SER A 222 2.14 -19.89 1.93
N LYS A 223 3.33 -20.44 1.67
CA LYS A 223 4.27 -19.86 0.70
C LYS A 223 3.66 -19.79 -0.69
N GLU A 224 2.87 -20.79 -1.06
CA GLU A 224 2.16 -20.87 -2.34
C GLU A 224 1.10 -19.77 -2.47
N GLU A 225 0.39 -19.45 -1.38
CA GLU A 225 -0.60 -18.38 -1.38
C GLU A 225 0.03 -16.98 -1.39
N PHE A 226 1.19 -16.82 -0.75
CA PHE A 226 1.95 -15.57 -0.76
C PHE A 226 2.78 -15.37 -2.03
N GLU A 227 3.12 -16.44 -2.76
CA GLU A 227 3.93 -16.37 -3.99
C GLU A 227 3.47 -15.29 -4.98
N PRO A 228 2.18 -15.20 -5.37
CA PRO A 228 1.74 -14.16 -6.30
C PRO A 228 1.88 -12.74 -5.74
N ILE A 229 1.73 -12.57 -4.42
CA ILE A 229 1.92 -11.28 -3.74
C ILE A 229 3.41 -10.90 -3.75
N MET A 230 4.29 -11.83 -3.44
CA MET A 230 5.75 -11.62 -3.47
C MET A 230 6.24 -11.35 -4.88
N ARG A 231 5.68 -12.03 -5.89
CA ARG A 231 5.95 -11.78 -7.31
C ARG A 231 5.47 -10.39 -7.74
N PHE A 232 4.34 -9.93 -7.21
CA PHE A 232 3.88 -8.57 -7.48
C PHE A 232 4.82 -7.53 -6.88
N TRP A 233 5.22 -7.70 -5.61
CA TRP A 233 6.17 -6.79 -4.97
C TRP A 233 7.55 -6.80 -5.62
N SER A 234 8.04 -7.94 -6.13
CA SER A 234 9.36 -7.99 -6.79
C SER A 234 9.47 -7.09 -8.04
N LYS A 235 8.33 -6.72 -8.65
CA LYS A 235 8.21 -5.79 -9.79
C LYS A 235 8.10 -4.33 -9.36
N HIS A 236 7.66 -4.06 -8.13
CA HIS A 236 7.19 -2.73 -7.71
C HIS A 236 7.97 -2.12 -6.54
N LEU A 237 8.57 -2.94 -5.67
CA LEU A 237 9.51 -2.44 -4.68
C LEU A 237 10.73 -1.88 -5.41
N GLY A 238 11.07 -0.64 -5.08
CA GLY A 238 12.24 -0.01 -5.66
C GLY A 238 13.52 -0.54 -4.99
N ARG A 239 14.62 -0.44 -5.72
CA ARG A 239 15.93 -0.95 -5.29
C ARG A 239 16.94 0.18 -5.33
N ARG A 240 17.60 0.43 -4.20
CA ARG A 240 18.82 1.22 -4.20
C ARG A 240 19.95 0.31 -4.64
N GLN A 241 20.61 0.64 -5.74
CA GLN A 241 21.90 0.04 -6.05
C GLN A 241 22.89 0.56 -5.01
N MET A 242 23.52 -0.34 -4.26
CA MET A 242 24.68 0.01 -3.46
C MET A 242 25.84 0.21 -4.44
N GLU A 243 26.25 1.46 -4.68
CA GLU A 243 27.51 1.74 -5.37
C GLU A 243 28.66 1.12 -4.55
N GLY A 244 29.49 0.28 -5.18
CA GLY A 244 30.76 -0.19 -4.57
C GLY A 244 31.06 -1.69 -4.68
N LEU A 245 30.12 -2.56 -5.09
CA LEU A 245 30.40 -4.01 -5.21
C LEU A 245 31.06 -4.43 -6.53
N TYR A 246 31.01 -3.60 -7.58
CA TYR A 246 31.62 -3.92 -8.88
C TYR A 246 33.07 -3.45 -9.03
N GLU A 247 33.58 -2.53 -8.19
CA GLU A 247 34.95 -2.02 -8.34
C GLU A 247 36.03 -3.01 -7.87
N VAL A 248 35.70 -3.99 -7.02
CA VAL A 248 36.69 -4.92 -6.45
C VAL A 248 36.95 -6.14 -7.35
N MET A 249 36.04 -6.48 -8.27
CA MET A 249 36.21 -7.66 -9.14
C MET A 249 36.91 -7.37 -10.47
N SER A 250 37.04 -6.10 -10.89
CA SER A 250 37.80 -5.74 -12.09
C SER A 250 39.27 -5.37 -11.83
N GLY A 251 39.70 -5.34 -10.57
CA GLY A 251 41.04 -4.92 -10.15
C GLY A 251 42.13 -6.01 -10.18
N MET A 252 41.80 -7.26 -10.52
CA MET A 252 42.78 -8.36 -10.50
C MET A 252 42.81 -9.13 -11.82
N ALA A 253 43.55 -8.63 -12.81
CA ALA A 253 44.45 -9.42 -13.68
C ALA A 253 45.01 -8.59 -14.84
N VAL A 254 46.23 -8.06 -14.67
CA VAL A 254 47.18 -7.90 -15.77
C VAL A 254 48.53 -8.38 -15.25
N PRO A 255 49.06 -9.55 -15.70
CA PRO A 255 50.44 -9.90 -15.41
C PRO A 255 51.37 -9.08 -16.32
N PRO A 256 52.54 -8.64 -15.82
CA PRO A 256 53.51 -7.92 -16.62
C PRO A 256 54.17 -8.84 -17.66
N HIS A 257 54.30 -8.29 -18.87
CA HIS A 257 55.04 -8.85 -19.99
C HIS A 257 56.54 -8.79 -19.66
N GLU A 258 57.21 -9.93 -19.46
CA GLU A 258 58.68 -9.97 -19.44
C GLU A 258 59.20 -10.03 -20.88
N ALA A 259 60.06 -9.08 -21.21
CA ALA A 259 60.85 -9.05 -22.43
C ALA A 259 62.26 -9.56 -22.12
N ARG A 260 62.65 -10.68 -22.73
CA ARG A 260 63.91 -10.91 -23.45
C ARG A 260 64.02 -12.34 -23.94
#